data_AF-A0A959RYI9-F1
#
_entry.id   AF-A0A959RYI9-F1
#
_cell.length_a   1.000
_cell.length_b   1.000
_cell.length_c   1.000
_cell.angle_alpha   90.00
_cell.angle_beta   90.00
_cell.angle_gamma   90.00
#
_symmetry.space_group_name_H-M   'P 1'
#
loop_
_entity.id
_entity.type
_entity.pdbx_description
1 polymer ?
#
loop_
_entity_poly.entity_id
_entity_poly.type
_entity_poly.pdbx_seq_one_letter_code
_entity_poly.pdbx_strand_id
1 'polypeptide(L)'
;SKDGKYLYAVEEIPIEESPKIRAFRINPEGSKDSLTFLNEQELPGSYSCHLAIADSHKYLIVAAYMSGNILVYPIDDNGALLPLSQNILHEGSGPNYIRQEAPHVHMIQPVNENGFYAVDLGLDTAVYYEFSKSKSKFISTTEFDLEIKKGAGARHMVFHPNSKYAFIFSELTSELFSFKKSGEKMEFIESILSLPNDSKTIPAGAAIRMHPNGEYLYVSNRGHNSISIFKFDLRMGIMILVDCIDSGGKTPRDFNIDPTGNWLLVANQDSDNLVVFKINQKNGLLKKQLQNYDVKTGCCIQFLK
;
A
#
# COMPACT_ATOMS: atom_id res chain seq x y z
N SER A 1 -3.13 6.81 -13.31
CA SER A 1 -2.24 7.99 -13.33
C SER A 1 -2.88 9.09 -12.48
N LYS A 2 -2.12 10.13 -12.12
CA LYS A 2 -2.64 11.20 -11.24
C LYS A 2 -3.75 12.04 -11.89
N ASP A 3 -3.73 12.15 -13.22
CA ASP A 3 -4.73 12.86 -14.02
C ASP A 3 -5.94 11.99 -14.43
N GLY A 4 -6.05 10.77 -13.88
CA GLY A 4 -7.16 9.86 -14.15
C GLY A 4 -7.22 9.31 -15.59
N LYS A 5 -6.22 9.56 -16.44
CA LYS A 5 -6.25 9.15 -17.86
C LYS A 5 -5.75 7.73 -18.13
N TYR A 6 -4.89 7.19 -17.26
CA TYR A 6 -4.24 5.91 -17.49
C TYR A 6 -4.42 4.97 -16.30
N LEU A 7 -4.57 3.68 -16.56
CA LEU A 7 -4.58 2.60 -15.58
C LEU A 7 -3.39 1.68 -15.87
N TYR A 8 -2.71 1.27 -14.80
CA TYR A 8 -1.63 0.28 -14.87
C TYR A 8 -2.00 -0.90 -13.98
N ALA A 9 -1.72 -2.12 -14.43
CA ALA A 9 -2.04 -3.34 -13.72
C ALA A 9 -0.91 -4.37 -13.86
N VAL A 10 -0.67 -5.12 -12.79
CA VAL A 10 0.28 -6.24 -12.74
C VAL A 10 -0.46 -7.56 -12.70
N GLU A 11 0.20 -8.62 -13.16
CA GLU A 11 -0.22 -9.99 -12.92
C GLU A 11 0.47 -10.54 -11.66
N GLU A 12 -0.32 -10.95 -10.66
CA GLU A 12 0.17 -11.55 -9.41
C GLU A 12 0.31 -13.07 -9.57
N ILE A 13 1.25 -13.51 -10.40
CA ILE A 13 1.50 -14.94 -10.72
C ILE A 13 3.00 -15.29 -10.59
N PRO A 14 3.38 -16.59 -10.54
CA PRO A 14 4.78 -17.02 -10.52
C PRO A 14 5.58 -16.53 -11.72
N ILE A 15 6.89 -16.33 -11.54
CA ILE A 15 7.77 -15.85 -12.62
C ILE A 15 7.88 -16.85 -13.79
N GLU A 16 7.70 -18.14 -13.52
CA GLU A 16 7.70 -19.22 -14.51
C GLU A 16 6.54 -19.09 -15.50
N GLU A 17 5.46 -18.43 -15.12
CA GLU A 17 4.31 -18.12 -15.97
C GLU A 17 4.50 -16.84 -16.79
N SER A 18 5.66 -16.18 -16.67
CA SER A 18 6.04 -14.97 -17.42
C SER A 18 5.05 -13.79 -17.24
N PRO A 19 4.85 -13.30 -15.99
CA PRO A 19 3.91 -12.22 -15.71
C PRO A 19 4.19 -10.97 -16.53
N LYS A 20 3.12 -10.22 -16.81
CA LYS A 20 3.17 -8.95 -17.51
C LYS A 20 2.75 -7.80 -16.61
N ILE A 21 3.24 -6.62 -16.97
CA ILE A 21 2.65 -5.35 -16.56
C ILE A 21 1.97 -4.70 -17.76
N ARG A 22 0.74 -4.23 -17.58
CA ARG A 22 -0.10 -3.69 -18.66
C ARG A 22 -0.47 -2.25 -18.40
N ALA A 23 -0.53 -1.46 -19.48
CA ALA A 23 -1.00 -0.09 -19.48
C ALA A 23 -2.28 0.04 -20.31
N PHE A 24 -3.20 0.84 -19.79
CA PHE A 24 -4.48 1.13 -20.43
C PHE A 24 -4.75 2.62 -20.36
N ARG A 25 -5.40 3.16 -21.39
CA ARG A 25 -6.06 4.45 -21.33
C ARG A 25 -7.48 4.25 -20.79
N ILE A 26 -7.87 5.09 -19.84
CA ILE A 26 -9.23 5.16 -19.31
C ILE A 26 -10.07 5.96 -20.30
N ASN A 27 -11.16 5.35 -20.78
CA ASN A 27 -12.05 6.01 -21.72
C ASN A 27 -13.10 6.86 -20.99
N PRO A 28 -13.64 7.91 -21.62
CA PRO A 28 -14.71 8.70 -21.04
C PRO A 28 -15.93 7.85 -20.67
N GLU A 29 -16.65 8.27 -19.63
CA GLU A 29 -17.91 7.63 -19.23
C GLU A 29 -18.89 7.59 -20.41
N GLY A 30 -19.61 6.47 -20.55
CA GLY A 30 -20.52 6.21 -21.69
C GLY A 30 -19.84 5.65 -22.95
N SER A 31 -18.51 5.50 -22.95
CA SER A 31 -17.81 4.74 -24.00
C SER A 31 -18.23 3.27 -23.98
N LYS A 32 -18.18 2.61 -25.15
CA LYS A 32 -18.49 1.17 -25.28
C LYS A 32 -17.62 0.31 -24.37
N ASP A 33 -16.33 0.61 -24.35
CA ASP A 33 -15.33 -0.06 -23.50
C ASP A 33 -14.76 0.96 -22.51
N SER A 34 -14.65 0.59 -21.23
CA SER A 34 -14.13 1.48 -20.19
C SER A 34 -12.61 1.74 -20.29
N LEU A 35 -11.89 0.83 -20.95
CA LEU A 35 -10.43 0.86 -21.09
C LEU A 35 -10.01 0.58 -22.53
N THR A 36 -8.96 1.26 -22.98
CA THR A 36 -8.23 0.93 -24.22
C THR A 36 -6.84 0.45 -23.85
N PHE A 37 -6.49 -0.78 -24.24
CA PHE A 37 -5.14 -1.31 -24.06
C PHE A 37 -4.12 -0.47 -24.84
N LEU A 38 -3.02 -0.11 -24.18
CA LEU A 38 -1.91 0.63 -24.80
C LEU A 38 -0.77 -0.31 -25.17
N ASN A 39 -0.17 -0.94 -24.15
CA ASN A 39 0.87 -1.94 -24.32
C ASN A 39 1.08 -2.75 -23.04
N GLU A 40 2.02 -3.69 -23.12
CA GLU A 40 2.51 -4.47 -21.99
C GLU A 40 4.04 -4.60 -22.04
N GLN A 41 4.64 -4.90 -20.88
CA GLN A 41 6.07 -5.16 -20.73
C GLN A 41 6.28 -6.45 -19.93
N GLU A 42 7.44 -7.08 -20.14
CA GLU A 42 7.90 -8.19 -19.30
C GLU A 42 8.01 -7.75 -17.84
N LEU A 43 7.56 -8.60 -16.93
CA LEU A 43 7.65 -8.41 -15.48
C LEU A 43 8.56 -9.51 -14.90
N PRO A 44 9.88 -9.29 -14.79
CA PRO A 44 10.79 -10.27 -14.20
C PRO A 44 10.72 -10.25 -12.66
N GLY A 45 9.54 -10.55 -12.13
CA GLY A 45 9.22 -10.57 -10.71
C GLY A 45 8.05 -11.51 -10.43
N SER A 46 8.12 -12.24 -9.31
CA SER A 46 7.14 -13.27 -8.93
C SER A 46 6.14 -12.72 -7.93
N TYR A 47 4.84 -12.96 -8.17
CA TYR A 47 3.72 -12.48 -7.35
C TYR A 47 3.78 -10.97 -7.07
N SER A 48 3.84 -10.16 -8.12
CA SER A 48 3.82 -8.70 -7.98
C SER A 48 2.50 -8.21 -7.40
N CYS A 49 2.58 -7.43 -6.32
CA CYS A 49 1.43 -7.17 -5.45
C CYS A 49 1.12 -5.68 -5.26
N HIS A 50 2.03 -4.78 -5.67
CA HIS A 50 1.80 -3.35 -5.56
C HIS A 50 2.55 -2.58 -6.66
N LEU A 51 1.96 -1.46 -7.10
CA LEU A 51 2.57 -0.53 -8.03
C LEU A 51 2.26 0.91 -7.64
N ALA A 52 3.16 1.82 -7.98
CA ALA A 52 2.95 3.26 -7.79
C ALA A 52 3.73 4.04 -8.85
N ILE A 53 3.27 5.27 -9.11
CA ILE A 53 3.95 6.18 -10.02
C ILE A 53 4.86 7.12 -9.20
N ALA A 54 6.13 7.24 -9.59
CA ALA A 54 7.15 8.09 -8.97
C ALA A 54 7.78 9.06 -10.00
N ASP A 55 8.69 9.93 -9.55
CA ASP A 55 9.41 10.94 -10.35
C ASP A 55 8.51 11.84 -11.20
N SER A 56 7.61 12.59 -10.57
CA SER A 56 6.69 13.50 -11.29
C SER A 56 5.96 12.86 -12.48
N HIS A 57 5.57 11.58 -12.33
CA HIS A 57 4.84 10.79 -13.32
C HIS A 57 5.66 10.12 -14.42
N LYS A 58 6.98 10.07 -14.29
CA LYS A 58 7.85 9.49 -15.32
C LYS A 58 8.12 8.01 -15.17
N TYR A 59 7.98 7.44 -13.97
CA TYR A 59 8.25 6.03 -13.75
C TYR A 59 7.09 5.33 -13.04
N LEU A 60 6.77 4.14 -13.54
CA LEU A 60 5.97 3.15 -12.84
C LEU A 60 6.92 2.22 -12.08
N ILE A 61 6.73 2.14 -10.77
CA ILE A 61 7.53 1.33 -9.86
C ILE A 61 6.67 0.19 -9.34
N VAL A 62 7.19 -1.03 -9.38
CA VAL A 62 6.47 -2.26 -9.01
C VAL A 62 7.20 -2.97 -7.89
N ALA A 63 6.45 -3.45 -6.91
CA ALA A 63 6.92 -4.35 -5.85
C ALA A 63 6.57 -5.81 -6.22
N ALA A 64 7.60 -6.63 -6.37
CA ALA A 64 7.47 -8.07 -6.60
C ALA A 64 7.72 -8.83 -5.29
N TYR A 65 6.64 -9.43 -4.75
CA TYR A 65 6.65 -9.97 -3.38
C TYR A 65 7.55 -11.20 -3.26
N MET A 66 7.35 -12.20 -4.11
CA MET A 66 8.00 -13.50 -3.90
C MET A 66 9.47 -13.49 -4.32
N SER A 67 9.82 -12.69 -5.32
CA SER A 67 11.20 -12.54 -5.79
C SER A 67 12.00 -11.44 -5.08
N GLY A 68 11.37 -10.64 -4.20
CA GLY A 68 12.06 -9.66 -3.36
C GLY A 68 12.71 -8.52 -4.13
N ASN A 69 12.11 -8.07 -5.25
CA ASN A 69 12.69 -7.05 -6.10
C ASN A 69 11.74 -5.92 -6.48
N ILE A 70 12.33 -4.77 -6.83
CA ILE A 70 11.65 -3.57 -7.34
C ILE A 70 11.92 -3.46 -8.84
N LEU A 71 10.87 -3.24 -9.62
CA LEU A 71 10.97 -3.06 -11.07
C LEU A 71 10.56 -1.65 -11.46
N VAL A 72 11.36 -1.02 -12.34
CA VAL A 72 11.19 0.38 -12.76
C VAL A 72 10.97 0.44 -14.26
N TYR A 73 9.82 0.97 -14.66
CA TYR A 73 9.44 1.17 -16.06
C TYR A 73 9.26 2.67 -16.32
N PRO A 74 9.97 3.26 -17.28
CA PRO A 74 9.66 4.60 -17.72
C PRO A 74 8.27 4.64 -18.40
N ILE A 75 7.60 5.77 -18.30
CA ILE A 75 6.30 6.04 -18.90
C ILE A 75 6.50 7.08 -20.00
N ASP A 76 5.96 6.85 -21.19
CA ASP A 76 6.00 7.83 -22.28
C ASP A 76 4.89 8.90 -22.15
N ASP A 77 4.93 9.92 -23.01
CA ASP A 77 3.95 11.03 -22.99
C ASP A 77 2.50 10.59 -23.26
N ASN A 78 2.30 9.38 -23.81
CA ASN A 78 1.00 8.80 -24.11
C ASN A 78 0.57 7.75 -23.06
N GLY A 79 1.29 7.65 -21.94
CA GLY A 79 1.00 6.72 -20.85
C GLY A 79 1.33 5.26 -21.14
N ALA A 80 2.03 4.95 -22.24
CA ALA A 80 2.52 3.61 -22.51
C ALA A 80 3.82 3.34 -21.72
N LEU A 81 4.06 2.07 -21.38
CA LEU A 81 5.26 1.67 -20.64
C LEU A 81 6.42 1.46 -21.60
N LEU A 82 7.56 2.08 -21.33
CA LEU A 82 8.81 1.79 -22.00
C LEU A 82 9.47 0.53 -21.38
N PRO A 83 10.45 -0.09 -22.06
CA PRO A 83 11.15 -1.25 -21.53
C PRO A 83 11.73 -1.01 -20.13
N LEU A 84 11.80 -2.08 -19.34
CA LEU A 84 12.35 -2.08 -17.98
C LEU A 84 13.71 -1.36 -17.95
N SER A 85 13.80 -0.29 -17.15
CA SER A 85 15.03 0.50 -17.01
C SER A 85 15.86 0.06 -15.82
N GLN A 86 15.25 -0.56 -14.81
CA GLN A 86 15.95 -1.00 -13.62
C GLN A 86 15.24 -2.19 -12.94
N ASN A 87 16.02 -3.18 -12.55
CA ASN A 87 15.62 -4.27 -11.66
C ASN A 87 16.50 -4.21 -10.41
N ILE A 88 15.89 -4.03 -9.24
CA ILE A 88 16.60 -3.85 -7.97
C ILE A 88 16.25 -5.03 -7.06
N LEU A 89 17.19 -5.94 -6.85
CA LEU A 89 17.04 -7.06 -5.93
C LEU A 89 17.40 -6.60 -4.52
N HIS A 90 16.52 -6.85 -3.56
CA HIS A 90 16.88 -6.74 -2.14
C HIS A 90 17.62 -7.99 -1.68
N GLU A 91 18.39 -7.86 -0.59
CA GLU A 91 19.08 -8.99 0.05
C GLU A 91 18.85 -8.94 1.57
N GLY A 92 18.87 -10.12 2.20
CA GLY A 92 18.67 -10.27 3.64
C GLY A 92 17.47 -11.14 4.00
N SER A 93 17.17 -11.20 5.29
CA SER A 93 16.08 -12.01 5.84
C SER A 93 15.66 -11.45 7.21
N GLY A 94 14.50 -11.89 7.69
CA GLY A 94 13.97 -11.59 9.02
C GLY A 94 13.97 -12.81 9.94
N PRO A 95 13.54 -12.66 11.20
CA PRO A 95 13.53 -13.76 12.16
C PRO A 95 12.42 -14.80 11.92
N ASN A 96 11.38 -14.49 11.14
CA ASN A 96 10.35 -15.46 10.80
C ASN A 96 10.79 -16.32 9.59
N TYR A 97 11.32 -17.50 9.85
CA TYR A 97 11.87 -18.40 8.82
C TYR A 97 10.86 -18.92 7.76
N ILE A 98 9.56 -18.67 7.93
CA ILE A 98 8.50 -19.07 6.99
C ILE A 98 8.03 -17.90 6.12
N ARG A 99 8.09 -16.68 6.66
CA ARG A 99 7.49 -15.49 6.05
C ARG A 99 8.51 -14.39 5.73
N GLN A 100 9.75 -14.57 6.16
CA GLN A 100 10.86 -13.63 6.06
C GLN A 100 12.17 -14.38 5.78
N GLU A 101 12.10 -15.52 5.11
CA GLU A 101 13.26 -16.31 4.66
C GLU A 101 14.12 -15.55 3.65
N ALA A 102 13.51 -14.59 2.96
CA ALA A 102 14.11 -13.71 1.97
C ALA A 102 13.39 -12.35 2.01
N PRO A 103 13.84 -11.37 1.21
CA PRO A 103 13.13 -10.11 1.04
C PRO A 103 11.79 -10.31 0.34
N HIS A 104 10.79 -9.54 0.76
CA HIS A 104 9.45 -9.56 0.20
C HIS A 104 8.90 -8.14 0.07
N VAL A 105 9.29 -7.45 -1.00
CA VAL A 105 8.82 -6.09 -1.27
C VAL A 105 7.31 -6.11 -1.49
N HIS A 106 6.57 -5.42 -0.63
CA HIS A 106 5.12 -5.49 -0.57
C HIS A 106 4.43 -4.18 -0.99
N MET A 107 5.09 -3.03 -0.84
CA MET A 107 4.50 -1.75 -1.23
C MET A 107 5.54 -0.78 -1.77
N ILE A 108 5.14 0.02 -2.75
CA ILE A 108 5.86 1.23 -3.15
C ILE A 108 5.06 2.46 -2.71
N GLN A 109 5.69 3.34 -1.92
CA GLN A 109 5.09 4.58 -1.45
C GLN A 109 5.93 5.78 -1.93
N PRO A 110 5.48 6.52 -2.95
CA PRO A 110 6.07 7.81 -3.31
C PRO A 110 5.99 8.80 -2.14
N VAL A 111 7.06 9.58 -1.93
CA VAL A 111 7.19 10.50 -0.78
C VAL A 111 7.31 11.95 -1.22
N ASN A 112 8.12 12.18 -2.24
CA ASN A 112 8.39 13.49 -2.80
C ASN A 112 8.47 13.38 -4.32
N GLU A 113 8.94 14.44 -4.99
CA GLU A 113 9.05 14.43 -6.43
C GLU A 113 9.92 13.28 -6.94
N ASN A 114 11.05 12.97 -6.30
CA ASN A 114 12.09 12.09 -6.83
C ASN A 114 12.31 10.78 -6.04
N GLY A 115 11.60 10.60 -4.92
CA GLY A 115 11.89 9.55 -3.95
C GLY A 115 10.66 8.75 -3.54
N PHE A 116 10.90 7.49 -3.21
CA PHE A 116 9.89 6.55 -2.74
C PHE A 116 10.45 5.63 -1.66
N TYR A 117 9.56 5.07 -0.84
CA TYR A 117 9.85 3.93 0.01
C TYR A 117 9.41 2.63 -0.64
N ALA A 118 10.26 1.62 -0.61
CA ALA A 118 9.92 0.23 -0.87
C ALA A 118 9.76 -0.49 0.47
N VAL A 119 8.52 -0.80 0.84
CA VAL A 119 8.19 -1.49 2.10
C VAL A 119 8.43 -2.98 1.90
N ASP A 120 9.34 -3.54 2.67
CA ASP A 120 9.76 -4.93 2.57
C ASP A 120 9.37 -5.73 3.81
N LEU A 121 8.48 -6.70 3.61
CA LEU A 121 7.97 -7.56 4.66
C LEU A 121 9.08 -8.47 5.20
N GLY A 122 9.94 -8.98 4.33
CA GLY A 122 11.04 -9.86 4.69
C GLY A 122 12.12 -9.19 5.55
N LEU A 123 12.34 -7.89 5.33
CA LEU A 123 13.42 -7.14 6.00
C LEU A 123 12.99 -6.38 7.26
N ASP A 124 11.69 -6.26 7.51
CA ASP A 124 11.12 -5.37 8.54
C ASP A 124 11.49 -3.89 8.32
N THR A 125 11.57 -3.47 7.05
CA THR A 125 12.11 -2.15 6.70
C THR A 125 11.34 -1.55 5.53
N ALA A 126 11.06 -0.24 5.60
CA ALA A 126 10.77 0.56 4.41
C ALA A 126 12.08 1.20 3.91
N VAL A 127 12.60 0.68 2.80
CA VAL A 127 13.88 1.11 2.22
C VAL A 127 13.65 2.34 1.36
N TYR A 128 14.39 3.42 1.61
CA TYR A 128 14.25 4.67 0.85
C TYR A 128 15.10 4.65 -0.42
N TYR A 129 14.49 5.08 -1.52
CA TYR A 129 15.13 5.27 -2.81
C TYR A 129 14.93 6.69 -3.31
N GLU A 130 15.96 7.25 -3.95
CA GLU A 130 15.91 8.53 -4.64
C GLU A 130 16.49 8.43 -6.05
N PHE A 131 15.91 9.17 -7.00
CA PHE A 131 16.39 9.22 -8.37
C PHE A 131 17.70 9.99 -8.50
N SER A 132 18.76 9.30 -8.92
CA SER A 132 20.06 9.91 -9.21
C SER A 132 20.11 10.37 -10.67
N LYS A 133 20.03 11.69 -10.89
CA LYS A 133 20.15 12.28 -12.25
C LYS A 133 21.46 11.91 -12.95
N SER A 134 22.58 11.89 -12.22
CA SER A 134 23.89 11.56 -12.79
C SER A 134 24.01 10.11 -13.23
N LYS A 135 23.30 9.18 -12.55
CA LYS A 135 23.30 7.76 -12.89
C LYS A 135 22.06 7.33 -13.69
N SER A 136 21.09 8.22 -13.86
CA SER A 136 19.79 7.97 -14.50
C SER A 136 19.07 6.72 -13.94
N LYS A 137 19.12 6.54 -12.62
CA LYS A 137 18.51 5.39 -11.93
C LYS A 137 18.19 5.71 -10.47
N PHE A 138 17.30 4.93 -9.87
CA PHE A 138 17.03 5.01 -8.44
C PHE A 138 18.17 4.35 -7.65
N ILE A 139 18.58 4.99 -6.56
CA ILE A 139 19.58 4.47 -5.64
C ILE A 139 19.03 4.51 -4.22
N SER A 140 19.33 3.49 -3.42
CA SER A 140 18.95 3.48 -2.02
C SER A 140 19.87 4.36 -1.19
N THR A 141 19.32 4.95 -0.13
CA THR A 141 20.06 5.68 0.88
C THR A 141 19.59 5.24 2.26
N THR A 142 20.32 4.28 2.84
CA THR A 142 19.96 3.60 4.09
C THR A 142 19.79 4.54 5.28
N GLU A 143 20.35 5.74 5.21
CA GLU A 143 20.18 6.80 6.21
C GLU A 143 18.71 7.22 6.43
N PHE A 144 17.85 7.03 5.43
CA PHE A 144 16.43 7.39 5.47
C PHE A 144 15.48 6.21 5.60
N ASP A 145 16.02 4.99 5.75
CA ASP A 145 15.22 3.79 5.92
C ASP A 145 14.40 3.85 7.21
N LEU A 146 13.18 3.29 7.16
CA LEU A 146 12.31 3.18 8.32
C LEU A 146 12.27 1.72 8.76
N GLU A 147 12.98 1.42 9.83
CA GLU A 147 12.97 0.08 10.42
C GLU A 147 11.83 -0.06 11.43
N ILE A 148 11.12 -1.18 11.35
CA ILE A 148 10.18 -1.61 12.39
C ILE A 148 10.77 -2.76 13.20
N LYS A 149 10.08 -3.16 14.26
CA LYS A 149 10.49 -4.28 15.11
C LYS A 149 10.70 -5.54 14.27
N LYS A 150 11.84 -6.22 14.46
CA LYS A 150 12.14 -7.48 13.77
C LYS A 150 11.06 -8.53 14.02
N GLY A 151 10.61 -9.20 12.96
CA GLY A 151 9.53 -10.19 12.98
C GLY A 151 8.13 -9.61 12.79
N ALA A 152 7.97 -8.29 12.62
CA ALA A 152 6.68 -7.66 12.46
C ALA A 152 6.11 -7.82 11.04
N GLY A 153 6.98 -7.84 10.03
CA GLY A 153 6.66 -7.90 8.61
C GLY A 153 6.02 -6.62 8.10
N ALA A 154 6.84 -5.63 7.71
CA ALA A 154 6.34 -4.35 7.18
C ALA A 154 5.54 -4.57 5.89
N ARG A 155 4.26 -4.17 5.87
CA ARG A 155 3.39 -4.46 4.71
C ARG A 155 3.12 -3.22 3.89
N HIS A 156 2.29 -2.33 4.40
CA HIS A 156 1.89 -1.09 3.74
C HIS A 156 2.22 0.10 4.64
N MET A 157 2.38 1.28 4.05
CA MET A 157 2.63 2.53 4.78
C MET A 157 1.81 3.69 4.23
N VAL A 158 1.64 4.74 5.03
CA VAL A 158 1.03 6.01 4.62
C VAL A 158 1.70 7.19 5.31
N PHE A 159 1.64 8.36 4.68
CA PHE A 159 2.03 9.63 5.30
C PHE A 159 0.82 10.37 5.85
N HIS A 160 1.03 11.10 6.95
CA HIS A 160 0.08 12.12 7.37
C HIS A 160 0.04 13.26 6.33
N PRO A 161 -1.11 13.92 6.06
CA PRO A 161 -1.23 14.99 5.06
C PRO A 161 -0.27 16.18 5.23
N ASN A 162 0.23 16.42 6.45
CA ASN A 162 1.22 17.45 6.73
C ASN A 162 2.69 17.02 6.47
N SER A 163 2.92 15.78 6.03
CA SER A 163 4.24 15.19 5.74
C SER A 163 5.23 15.16 6.92
N LYS A 164 4.76 15.39 8.15
CA LYS A 164 5.58 15.32 9.37
C LYS A 164 5.54 13.96 10.05
N TYR A 165 4.64 13.08 9.63
CA TYR A 165 4.47 11.75 10.21
C TYR A 165 4.29 10.70 9.11
N ALA A 166 4.80 9.51 9.36
CA ALA A 166 4.59 8.33 8.55
C ALA A 166 4.15 7.17 9.44
N PHE A 167 3.40 6.25 8.87
CA PHE A 167 2.86 5.10 9.58
C PHE A 167 3.10 3.85 8.74
N ILE A 168 3.67 2.82 9.35
CA ILE A 168 3.84 1.49 8.74
C ILE A 168 2.91 0.53 9.45
N PHE A 169 2.15 -0.25 8.70
CA PHE A 169 1.34 -1.33 9.24
C PHE A 169 1.96 -2.68 8.95
N SER A 170 2.09 -3.49 9.99
CA SER A 170 2.75 -4.79 9.91
C SER A 170 1.76 -5.93 9.68
N GLU A 171 2.16 -6.91 8.86
CA GLU A 171 1.34 -8.07 8.57
C GLU A 171 1.36 -9.08 9.72
N LEU A 172 2.57 -9.46 10.16
CA LEU A 172 2.80 -10.63 11.01
C LEU A 172 2.51 -10.35 12.49
N THR A 173 2.45 -9.06 12.88
CA THR A 173 2.09 -8.65 14.25
C THR A 173 0.84 -7.78 14.32
N SER A 174 0.29 -7.29 13.20
CA SER A 174 -0.86 -6.39 13.16
C SER A 174 -0.68 -5.14 14.04
N GLU A 175 0.55 -4.61 14.03
CA GLU A 175 0.97 -3.41 14.74
C GLU A 175 1.06 -2.22 13.78
N LEU A 176 0.62 -1.06 14.26
CA LEU A 176 0.80 0.24 13.63
C LEU A 176 2.04 0.91 14.22
N PHE A 177 3.07 1.14 13.41
CA PHE A 177 4.30 1.82 13.79
C PHE A 177 4.23 3.28 13.34
N SER A 178 4.45 4.21 14.27
CA SER A 178 4.41 5.66 14.03
C SER A 178 5.81 6.25 13.99
N PHE A 179 6.05 7.14 13.02
CA PHE A 179 7.31 7.86 12.85
C PHE A 179 7.05 9.36 12.75
N LYS A 180 7.95 10.19 13.30
CA LYS A 180 7.90 11.65 13.24
C LYS A 180 9.15 12.22 12.58
N LYS A 181 8.95 13.23 11.75
CA LYS A 181 10.04 13.95 11.12
C LYS A 181 10.86 14.73 12.15
N SER A 182 12.16 14.47 12.17
CA SER A 182 13.19 15.13 12.97
C SER A 182 14.33 15.54 12.02
N GLY A 183 14.41 16.85 11.71
CA GLY A 183 15.24 17.32 10.61
C GLY A 183 14.79 16.76 9.27
N GLU A 184 15.68 16.05 8.57
CA GLU A 184 15.40 15.37 7.30
C GLU A 184 14.94 13.92 7.46
N LYS A 185 15.12 13.33 8.65
CA LYS A 185 14.84 11.92 8.93
C LYS A 185 13.49 11.74 9.59
N MET A 186 13.01 10.51 9.57
CA MET A 186 11.85 10.08 10.34
C MET A 186 12.35 9.23 11.51
N GLU A 187 11.95 9.57 12.73
CA GLU A 187 12.31 8.85 13.94
C GLU A 187 11.10 8.07 14.46
N PHE A 188 11.33 6.84 14.91
CA PHE A 188 10.30 6.00 15.53
C PHE A 188 9.75 6.66 16.80
N ILE A 189 8.43 6.60 16.97
CA ILE A 189 7.71 7.13 18.15
C ILE A 189 7.19 5.99 19.00
N GLU A 190 6.38 5.12 18.40
CA GLU A 190 5.62 4.09 19.10
C GLU A 190 5.14 3.00 18.13
N SER A 191 4.74 1.86 18.69
CA SER A 191 3.90 0.88 18.01
C SER A 191 2.68 0.56 18.85
N ILE A 192 1.54 0.33 18.20
CA ILE A 192 0.29 -0.04 18.86
C ILE A 192 -0.38 -1.20 18.13
N LEU A 193 -1.01 -2.12 18.86
CA LEU A 193 -1.78 -3.21 18.26
C LEU A 193 -3.06 -2.67 17.62
N SER A 194 -3.41 -3.20 16.46
CA SER A 194 -4.70 -2.92 15.81
C SER A 194 -5.81 -3.87 16.23
N LEU A 195 -5.46 -5.02 16.80
CA LEU A 195 -6.42 -5.97 17.36
C LEU A 195 -6.61 -5.70 18.86
N PRO A 196 -7.81 -6.00 19.42
CA PRO A 196 -8.00 -6.02 20.86
C PRO A 196 -6.99 -6.93 21.57
N ASN A 197 -6.52 -6.52 22.76
CA ASN A 197 -5.47 -7.24 23.51
C ASN A 197 -5.84 -8.69 23.87
N ASP A 198 -7.13 -9.01 23.94
CA ASP A 198 -7.66 -10.33 24.25
C ASP A 198 -7.92 -11.19 23.00
N SER A 199 -7.71 -10.64 21.80
CA SER A 199 -7.87 -11.35 20.53
C SER A 199 -7.00 -12.60 20.48
N LYS A 200 -7.59 -13.69 20.00
CA LYS A 200 -6.91 -14.98 19.75
C LYS A 200 -6.61 -15.21 18.27
N THR A 201 -6.98 -14.26 17.41
CA THR A 201 -6.73 -14.36 15.98
C THR A 201 -5.24 -14.24 15.71
N ILE A 202 -4.72 -15.12 14.86
CA ILE A 202 -3.37 -14.97 14.30
C ILE A 202 -3.31 -13.64 13.55
N PRO A 203 -2.36 -12.74 13.87
CA PRO A 203 -2.22 -11.46 13.21
C PRO A 203 -2.01 -11.61 11.69
N ALA A 204 -2.72 -10.80 10.91
CA ALA A 204 -2.62 -10.77 9.45
C ALA A 204 -3.04 -9.39 8.93
N GLY A 205 -2.30 -8.36 9.35
CA GLY A 205 -2.53 -6.97 8.93
C GLY A 205 -2.46 -6.83 7.41
N ALA A 206 -3.29 -5.96 6.83
CA ALA A 206 -3.37 -5.78 5.39
C ALA A 206 -3.22 -4.30 4.98
N ALA A 207 -4.33 -3.61 4.69
CA ALA A 207 -4.27 -2.23 4.19
C ALA A 207 -4.23 -1.21 5.33
N ILE A 208 -3.70 -0.03 5.01
CA ILE A 208 -3.64 1.15 5.87
C ILE A 208 -4.00 2.39 5.06
N ARG A 209 -4.87 3.25 5.58
CA ARG A 209 -5.27 4.52 4.94
C ARG A 209 -5.44 5.62 5.97
N MET A 210 -4.85 6.77 5.70
CA MET A 210 -5.08 8.00 6.47
C MET A 210 -6.24 8.78 5.86
N HIS A 211 -7.17 9.23 6.70
CA HIS A 211 -8.25 10.10 6.27
C HIS A 211 -7.70 11.45 5.76
N PRO A 212 -8.30 12.09 4.75
CA PRO A 212 -7.80 13.36 4.21
C PRO A 212 -7.65 14.50 5.23
N ASN A 213 -8.44 14.49 6.32
CA ASN A 213 -8.31 15.47 7.40
C ASN A 213 -7.09 15.25 8.32
N GLY A 214 -6.41 14.10 8.23
CA GLY A 214 -5.25 13.74 9.05
C GLY A 214 -5.56 13.30 10.49
N GLU A 215 -6.83 13.29 10.91
CA GLU A 215 -7.21 12.99 12.30
C GLU A 215 -7.47 11.50 12.56
N TYR A 216 -7.77 10.73 11.50
CA TYR A 216 -8.14 9.32 11.63
C TYR A 216 -7.36 8.44 10.65
N LEU A 217 -6.91 7.30 11.14
CA LEU A 217 -6.23 6.28 10.35
C LEU A 217 -6.97 4.96 10.51
N TYR A 218 -7.11 4.24 9.40
CA TYR A 218 -7.81 2.97 9.34
C TYR A 218 -6.82 1.89 8.92
N VAL A 219 -6.99 0.68 9.46
CA VAL A 219 -6.27 -0.51 9.00
C VAL A 219 -7.21 -1.69 8.89
N SER A 220 -6.92 -2.63 7.98
CA SER A 220 -7.70 -3.86 7.85
C SER A 220 -6.94 -5.08 8.35
N ASN A 221 -7.65 -5.96 9.06
CA ASN A 221 -7.12 -7.17 9.66
C ASN A 221 -7.76 -8.41 9.02
N ARG A 222 -6.96 -9.22 8.33
CA ARG A 222 -7.42 -10.52 7.81
C ARG A 222 -7.47 -11.55 8.93
N GLY A 223 -8.26 -12.61 8.74
CA GLY A 223 -8.53 -13.59 9.79
C GLY A 223 -9.51 -13.07 10.83
N HIS A 224 -9.20 -11.93 11.47
CA HIS A 224 -10.13 -11.25 12.39
C HIS A 224 -11.28 -10.56 11.63
N ASN A 225 -11.05 -10.24 10.34
CA ASN A 225 -12.03 -9.69 9.41
C ASN A 225 -12.62 -8.35 9.86
N SER A 226 -11.77 -7.44 10.34
CA SER A 226 -12.18 -6.14 10.86
C SER A 226 -11.45 -4.97 10.21
N ILE A 227 -12.03 -3.79 10.38
CA ILE A 227 -11.38 -2.50 10.20
C ILE A 227 -11.15 -1.89 11.58
N SER A 228 -9.89 -1.63 11.92
CA SER A 228 -9.51 -0.93 13.16
C SER A 228 -9.33 0.55 12.87
N ILE A 229 -9.84 1.38 13.78
CA ILE A 229 -9.92 2.83 13.63
C ILE A 229 -9.05 3.47 14.70
N PHE A 230 -8.08 4.27 14.27
CA PHE A 230 -7.19 5.02 15.14
C PHE A 230 -7.48 6.51 15.01
N LYS A 231 -7.50 7.20 16.15
CA LYS A 231 -7.46 8.66 16.20
C LYS A 231 -6.01 9.10 16.40
N PHE A 232 -5.55 10.02 15.58
CA PHE A 232 -4.23 10.63 15.71
C PHE A 232 -4.30 11.88 16.59
N ASP A 233 -3.59 11.87 17.71
CA ASP A 233 -3.40 13.05 18.54
C ASP A 233 -2.18 13.83 18.02
N LEU A 234 -2.44 14.90 17.27
CA LEU A 234 -1.38 15.73 16.70
C LEU A 234 -0.50 16.43 17.75
N ARG A 235 -1.02 16.69 18.96
CA ARG A 235 -0.26 17.39 20.02
C ARG A 235 0.79 16.47 20.62
N MET A 236 0.39 15.23 20.88
CA MET A 236 1.27 14.21 21.44
C MET A 236 2.09 13.48 20.36
N GLY A 237 1.59 13.46 19.12
CA GLY A 237 2.17 12.70 18.02
C GLY A 237 1.93 11.20 18.13
N ILE A 238 0.87 10.78 18.80
CA ILE A 238 0.54 9.37 19.07
C ILE A 238 -0.81 8.97 18.47
N MET A 239 -1.00 7.67 18.30
CA MET A 239 -2.20 7.02 17.82
C MET A 239 -2.98 6.37 18.97
N ILE A 240 -4.30 6.47 18.92
CA ILE A 240 -5.20 5.89 19.91
C ILE A 240 -6.20 4.99 19.17
N LEU A 241 -6.24 3.69 19.50
CA LEU A 241 -7.27 2.79 18.98
C LEU A 241 -8.63 3.20 19.57
N VAL A 242 -9.56 3.63 18.71
CA VAL A 242 -10.89 4.10 19.15
C VAL A 242 -12.01 3.11 18.88
N ASP A 243 -11.84 2.23 17.89
CA ASP A 243 -12.83 1.20 17.55
C ASP A 243 -12.22 0.09 16.69
N CYS A 244 -12.86 -1.07 16.66
CA CYS A 244 -12.55 -2.20 15.80
C CYS A 244 -13.87 -2.85 15.37
N ILE A 245 -14.24 -2.66 14.10
CA ILE A 245 -15.55 -3.05 13.58
C ILE A 245 -15.42 -4.15 12.53
N ASP A 246 -16.43 -5.03 12.46
CA ASP A 246 -16.54 -6.03 11.41
C ASP A 246 -16.48 -5.39 10.01
N SER A 247 -15.66 -5.96 9.13
CA SER A 247 -15.46 -5.51 7.75
C SER A 247 -16.66 -5.74 6.83
N GLY A 248 -17.66 -6.48 7.31
CA GLY A 248 -18.82 -6.94 6.56
C GLY A 248 -18.53 -8.12 5.63
N GLY A 249 -17.40 -8.82 5.79
CA GLY A 249 -17.01 -9.96 4.96
C GLY A 249 -15.82 -10.72 5.54
N LYS A 250 -15.08 -11.44 4.70
CA LYS A 250 -13.89 -12.22 5.05
C LYS A 250 -12.68 -11.75 4.25
N THR A 251 -11.54 -11.69 4.91
CA THR A 251 -10.25 -11.32 4.34
C THR A 251 -10.31 -9.93 3.66
N PRO A 252 -10.48 -8.85 4.44
CA PRO A 252 -10.43 -7.48 3.93
C PRO A 252 -9.00 -7.10 3.50
N ARG A 253 -8.55 -7.64 2.35
CA ARG A 253 -7.18 -7.49 1.86
C ARG A 253 -6.86 -6.07 1.43
N ASP A 254 -7.86 -5.34 0.95
CA ASP A 254 -7.74 -3.91 0.67
C ASP A 254 -9.03 -3.15 0.99
N PHE A 255 -8.84 -1.87 1.31
CA PHE A 255 -9.92 -0.90 1.42
C PHE A 255 -9.40 0.46 1.00
N ASN A 256 -10.30 1.38 0.65
CA ASN A 256 -9.91 2.74 0.34
C ASN A 256 -10.95 3.75 0.82
N ILE A 257 -10.50 4.99 1.04
CA ILE A 257 -11.33 6.12 1.42
C ILE A 257 -11.58 6.93 0.15
N ASP A 258 -12.84 7.30 -0.08
CA ASP A 258 -13.17 8.12 -1.24
C ASP A 258 -12.51 9.51 -1.15
N PRO A 259 -12.29 10.20 -2.28
CA PRO A 259 -11.59 11.50 -2.27
C PRO A 259 -12.24 12.57 -1.39
N THR A 260 -13.56 12.47 -1.13
CA THR A 260 -14.27 13.41 -0.27
C THR A 260 -14.10 13.11 1.23
N GLY A 261 -13.58 11.92 1.59
CA GLY A 261 -13.44 11.47 2.98
C GLY A 261 -14.75 11.02 3.63
N ASN A 262 -15.85 10.93 2.89
CA ASN A 262 -17.15 10.60 3.47
C ASN A 262 -17.41 9.09 3.54
N TRP A 263 -16.69 8.30 2.74
CA TRP A 263 -16.95 6.90 2.50
C TRP A 263 -15.68 6.06 2.57
N LEU A 264 -15.81 4.89 3.19
CA LEU A 264 -14.78 3.86 3.22
C LEU A 264 -15.33 2.61 2.55
N LEU A 265 -14.65 2.12 1.52
CA LEU A 265 -15.03 0.93 0.77
C LEU A 265 -14.05 -0.19 1.09
N VAL A 266 -14.56 -1.35 1.49
CA VAL A 266 -13.76 -2.54 1.84
C VAL A 266 -14.01 -3.64 0.82
N ALA A 267 -12.93 -4.16 0.22
CA ALA A 267 -12.98 -5.35 -0.62
C ALA A 267 -12.62 -6.58 0.21
N ASN A 268 -13.58 -7.48 0.37
CA ASN A 268 -13.43 -8.72 1.11
C ASN A 268 -13.17 -9.85 0.13
N GLN A 269 -11.93 -10.32 0.11
CA GLN A 269 -11.42 -11.24 -0.90
C GLN A 269 -12.15 -12.59 -0.86
N ASP A 270 -12.25 -13.21 0.30
CA ASP A 270 -12.70 -14.61 0.42
C ASP A 270 -14.22 -14.76 0.52
N SER A 271 -14.94 -13.64 0.63
CA SER A 271 -16.40 -13.60 0.65
C SER A 271 -17.01 -12.91 -0.57
N ASP A 272 -16.19 -12.58 -1.56
CA ASP A 272 -16.62 -12.04 -2.85
C ASP A 272 -17.58 -10.86 -2.71
N ASN A 273 -17.22 -9.88 -1.87
CA ASN A 273 -18.07 -8.73 -1.65
C ASN A 273 -17.33 -7.42 -1.38
N LEU A 274 -17.96 -6.34 -1.80
CA LEU A 274 -17.60 -4.97 -1.50
C LEU A 274 -18.56 -4.43 -0.43
N VAL A 275 -18.02 -3.78 0.61
CA VAL A 275 -18.82 -3.16 1.68
C VAL A 275 -18.54 -1.67 1.71
N VAL A 276 -19.60 -0.87 1.84
CA VAL A 276 -19.50 0.59 1.92
C VAL A 276 -19.88 1.04 3.33
N PHE A 277 -18.98 1.76 3.97
CA PHE A 277 -19.18 2.43 5.24
C PHE A 277 -19.26 3.94 5.03
N LYS A 278 -20.17 4.60 5.75
CA LYS A 278 -20.15 6.05 5.93
C LYS A 278 -19.21 6.39 7.09
N ILE A 279 -18.29 7.32 6.87
CA ILE A 279 -17.40 7.84 7.90
C ILE A 279 -18.10 8.98 8.65
N ASN A 280 -18.23 8.86 9.96
CA ASN A 280 -18.69 9.95 10.80
C ASN A 280 -17.58 11.00 10.93
N GLN A 281 -17.79 12.15 10.28
CA GLN A 281 -16.79 13.23 10.20
C GLN A 281 -16.39 13.84 11.56
N LYS A 282 -17.15 13.62 12.63
CA LYS A 282 -16.83 14.14 13.97
C LYS A 282 -15.92 13.22 14.77
N ASN A 283 -16.05 11.90 14.59
CA ASN A 283 -15.39 10.91 15.44
C ASN A 283 -14.70 9.77 14.68
N GLY A 284 -14.67 9.80 13.35
CA GLY A 284 -14.03 8.81 12.50
C GLY A 284 -14.71 7.44 12.44
N LEU A 285 -15.76 7.21 13.24
CA LEU A 285 -16.40 5.89 13.33
C LEU A 285 -17.13 5.53 12.04
N LEU A 286 -17.16 4.23 11.76
CA LEU A 286 -17.73 3.67 10.53
C LEU A 286 -19.16 3.18 10.78
N LYS A 287 -20.08 3.56 9.89
CA LYS A 287 -21.44 3.00 9.87
C LYS A 287 -21.68 2.32 8.53
N LYS A 288 -21.82 0.99 8.53
CA LYS A 288 -22.17 0.21 7.35
C LYS A 288 -23.43 0.76 6.68
N GLN A 289 -23.36 0.96 5.36
CA GLN A 289 -24.49 1.44 4.56
C GLN A 289 -24.93 0.40 3.53
N LEU A 290 -23.96 -0.19 2.82
CA LEU A 290 -24.23 -1.07 1.68
C LEU A 290 -23.29 -2.27 1.69
N GLN A 291 -23.74 -3.35 1.07
CA GLN A 291 -22.97 -4.55 0.80
C GLN A 291 -23.35 -5.08 -0.58
N ASN A 292 -22.35 -5.31 -1.44
CA ASN A 292 -22.51 -5.77 -2.80
C ASN A 292 -21.67 -7.05 -3.01
N TYR A 293 -22.27 -8.11 -3.57
CA TYR A 293 -21.64 -9.41 -3.79
C TYR A 293 -21.23 -9.68 -5.25
N ASP A 294 -21.38 -8.69 -6.13
CA ASP A 294 -21.03 -8.81 -7.55
C ASP A 294 -19.52 -8.66 -7.79
N VAL A 295 -18.80 -8.05 -6.84
CA VAL A 295 -17.34 -7.91 -6.89
C VAL A 295 -16.68 -9.18 -6.37
N LYS A 296 -16.25 -10.06 -7.27
CA LYS A 296 -15.56 -11.31 -6.94
C LYS A 296 -14.10 -11.07 -6.60
N THR A 297 -13.65 -11.66 -5.50
CA THR A 297 -12.24 -11.72 -5.07
C THR A 297 -11.54 -10.36 -5.09
N GLY A 298 -12.25 -9.30 -4.70
CA GLY A 298 -11.71 -7.94 -4.71
C GLY A 298 -10.50 -7.81 -3.78
N CYS A 299 -9.37 -7.36 -4.32
CA CYS A 299 -8.11 -7.22 -3.58
C CYS A 299 -7.42 -5.86 -3.76
N CYS A 300 -8.03 -4.93 -4.51
CA CYS A 300 -7.53 -3.58 -4.74
C CYS A 300 -8.70 -2.63 -5.00
N ILE A 301 -8.72 -1.48 -4.33
CA ILE A 301 -9.68 -0.40 -4.60
C ILE A 301 -8.92 0.90 -4.90
N GLN A 302 -9.18 1.48 -6.07
CA GLN A 302 -8.67 2.79 -6.45
C GLN A 302 -9.81 3.69 -6.91
N PHE A 303 -9.75 4.96 -6.53
CA PHE A 303 -10.65 5.99 -7.02
C PHE A 303 -9.97 6.78 -8.13
N LEU A 304 -10.74 7.07 -9.19
CA LEU A 304 -10.35 8.10 -10.15
C LEU A 304 -10.37 9.45 -9.42
N LYS A 305 -9.31 10.22 -9.58
CA LYS A 305 -9.16 11.57 -9.02
C LYS A 305 -9.30 12.60 -10.14
#